data_AF-A0A2N4SS92-F1
#
_entry.id   AF-A0A2N4SS92-F1
#
_cell.length_a   1.000
_cell.length_b   1.000
_cell.length_c   1.000
_cell.angle_alpha   90.00
_cell.angle_beta   90.00
_cell.angle_gamma   90.00
#
_symmetry.space_group_name_H-M   'P 1'
#
loop_
_entity.id
_entity.type
_entity.pdbx_description
1 polymer ?
#
loop_
_entity_poly.entity_id
_entity_poly.type
_entity_poly.pdbx_seq_one_letter_code
_entity_poly.pdbx_strand_id
1 'polypeptide(L)'
;MVQRLAAAALLAATTILSATVAHAQRPSPPPGPLTDGFLCCNMRTYGDSISDINYDEQGTRIVAVGTPARITAYDFRFFNVDLAGKPQRIKNDYSRNITLIDFAKRYVVTEDPKRKIASFPPAVGAAIVAGKVMPGMTREQVLMAIGYPVAGENPSLDAPVWRYWRDSWSEFQVAFDEKGLVKNVVGDAVALSRVLATTP
;
A
#
# COMPACT_ATOMS: atom_id res chain seq x y z
N MET A 1 -34.36 -58.98 -63.40
CA MET A 1 -35.04 -57.68 -63.36
C MET A 1 -34.52 -56.92 -62.14
N VAL A 2 -33.88 -55.77 -62.38
CA VAL A 2 -33.61 -54.63 -61.48
C VAL A 2 -32.68 -54.80 -60.27
N GLN A 3 -31.50 -54.19 -60.42
CA GLN A 3 -30.53 -53.74 -59.41
C GLN A 3 -31.15 -53.06 -58.19
N ARG A 4 -30.54 -53.24 -57.01
CA ARG A 4 -30.38 -52.16 -56.02
C ARG A 4 -29.00 -52.21 -55.38
N LEU A 5 -28.23 -51.15 -55.61
CA LEU A 5 -27.00 -50.81 -54.90
C LEU A 5 -27.35 -50.48 -53.44
N ALA A 6 -26.62 -51.08 -52.48
CA ALA A 6 -26.65 -50.65 -51.09
C ALA A 6 -25.43 -49.75 -50.82
N ALA A 7 -25.71 -48.48 -50.55
CA ALA A 7 -24.71 -47.48 -50.17
C ALA A 7 -24.19 -47.76 -48.75
N ALA A 8 -22.87 -47.78 -48.58
CA ALA A 8 -22.22 -47.83 -47.28
C ALA A 8 -22.26 -46.43 -46.65
N ALA A 9 -22.97 -46.28 -45.54
CA ALA A 9 -22.93 -45.07 -44.72
C ALA A 9 -21.78 -45.18 -43.71
N LEU A 10 -20.70 -44.41 -43.91
CA LEU A 10 -19.69 -44.20 -42.87
C LEU A 10 -20.27 -43.27 -41.79
N LEU A 11 -20.48 -43.79 -40.58
CA LEU A 11 -20.64 -42.96 -39.38
C LEU A 11 -19.26 -42.45 -38.94
N ALA A 12 -18.98 -41.18 -39.21
CA ALA A 12 -17.88 -40.48 -38.56
C ALA A 12 -18.31 -40.09 -37.13
N ALA A 13 -17.82 -40.81 -36.12
CA ALA A 13 -18.00 -40.44 -34.72
C ALA A 13 -17.07 -39.27 -34.38
N THR A 14 -17.62 -38.05 -34.37
CA THR A 14 -16.92 -36.86 -33.86
C THR A 14 -16.95 -36.88 -32.33
N THR A 15 -15.86 -37.35 -31.71
CA THR A 15 -15.64 -37.19 -30.27
C THR A 15 -15.34 -35.73 -29.97
N ILE A 16 -16.32 -35.00 -29.44
CA ILE A 16 -16.10 -33.67 -28.87
C ILE A 16 -15.36 -33.87 -27.54
N LEU A 17 -14.03 -33.72 -27.53
CA LEU A 17 -13.29 -33.58 -26.29
C LEU A 17 -13.61 -32.22 -25.69
N SER A 18 -14.54 -32.19 -24.72
CA SER A 18 -14.73 -31.02 -23.87
C SER A 18 -13.50 -30.85 -22.97
N ALA A 19 -12.53 -30.04 -23.41
CA ALA A 19 -11.44 -29.60 -22.55
C ALA A 19 -12.03 -28.73 -21.42
N THR A 20 -12.20 -29.30 -20.23
CA THR A 20 -12.56 -28.53 -19.04
C THR A 20 -11.38 -27.63 -18.70
N VAL A 21 -11.47 -26.36 -19.07
CA VAL A 21 -10.55 -25.33 -18.58
C VAL A 21 -10.82 -25.19 -17.08
N ALA A 22 -9.96 -25.82 -16.27
CA ALA A 22 -9.95 -25.60 -14.83
C ALA A 22 -9.62 -24.12 -14.58
N HIS A 23 -10.65 -23.28 -14.43
CA HIS A 23 -10.46 -21.94 -13.91
C HIS A 23 -9.87 -22.09 -12.52
N ALA A 24 -8.61 -21.70 -12.34
CA ALA A 24 -8.00 -21.65 -11.02
C ALA A 24 -8.90 -20.78 -10.13
N GLN A 25 -9.63 -21.41 -9.20
CA GLN A 25 -10.45 -20.68 -8.25
C GLN A 25 -9.54 -19.78 -7.42
N ARG A 26 -9.90 -18.49 -7.35
CA ARG A 26 -9.19 -17.54 -6.48
C ARG A 26 -9.23 -18.09 -5.05
N PRO A 27 -8.08 -18.15 -4.34
CA PRO A 27 -8.06 -18.57 -2.95
C PRO A 27 -9.08 -17.78 -2.14
N SER A 28 -9.77 -18.46 -1.21
CA SER A 28 -10.62 -17.77 -0.24
C SER A 28 -9.79 -16.72 0.52
N PRO A 29 -10.32 -15.51 0.75
CA PRO A 29 -9.60 -14.51 1.51
C PRO A 29 -9.17 -15.03 2.89
N PRO A 30 -7.96 -14.71 3.36
CA PRO A 30 -7.53 -15.08 4.69
C PRO A 30 -8.44 -14.40 5.73
N PRO A 31 -8.93 -15.11 6.77
CA PRO A 31 -9.59 -14.45 7.88
C PRO A 31 -8.57 -13.57 8.63
N GLY A 32 -9.05 -12.45 9.17
CA GLY A 32 -8.22 -11.50 9.92
C GLY A 32 -9.04 -10.61 10.86
N PRO A 33 -8.40 -9.93 11.81
CA PRO A 33 -9.10 -9.10 12.80
C PRO A 33 -9.70 -7.84 12.17
N LEU A 34 -10.98 -7.59 12.43
CA LEU A 34 -11.68 -6.38 12.00
C LEU A 34 -11.42 -5.24 13.00
N THR A 35 -10.20 -4.70 12.97
CA THR A 35 -9.72 -3.70 13.94
C THR A 35 -10.34 -2.32 13.71
N ASP A 36 -10.85 -1.71 14.78
CA ASP A 36 -11.15 -0.28 14.89
C ASP A 36 -9.93 0.48 15.42
N GLY A 37 -9.69 1.67 14.88
CA GLY A 37 -8.57 2.52 15.29
C GLY A 37 -8.42 3.76 14.41
N PHE A 38 -7.18 4.05 14.04
CA PHE A 38 -6.79 5.26 13.33
C PHE A 38 -5.77 4.94 12.25
N LEU A 39 -5.78 5.72 11.18
CA LEU A 39 -4.78 5.64 10.14
C LEU A 39 -3.42 6.07 10.70
N CYS A 40 -2.39 5.25 10.52
CA CYS A 40 -1.05 5.42 11.10
C CYS A 40 -0.34 6.72 10.70
N CYS A 41 -0.71 7.23 9.54
CA CYS A 41 0.17 8.00 8.68
C CYS A 41 -0.63 8.65 7.55
N ASN A 42 -0.05 9.66 6.90
CA ASN A 42 -0.65 10.19 5.68
C ASN A 42 -0.55 9.16 4.55
N MET A 43 -1.70 8.84 3.96
CA MET A 43 -1.79 7.96 2.79
C MET A 43 -2.43 8.68 1.62
N ARG A 44 -2.00 8.36 0.41
CA ARG A 44 -2.51 8.96 -0.82
C ARG A 44 -3.49 8.01 -1.47
N THR A 45 -4.72 8.49 -1.59
CA THR A 45 -5.82 7.75 -2.22
C THR A 45 -6.08 8.26 -3.62
N TYR A 46 -6.34 7.32 -4.51
CA TYR A 46 -6.88 7.51 -5.85
C TYR A 46 -8.24 6.82 -5.91
N GLY A 47 -9.32 7.60 -5.93
CA GLY A 47 -10.69 7.10 -5.86
C GLY A 47 -10.99 6.36 -4.54
N ASP A 48 -11.15 5.04 -4.64
CA ASP A 48 -11.44 4.11 -3.54
C ASP A 48 -10.23 3.22 -3.16
N SER A 49 -9.04 3.58 -3.64
CA SER A 49 -7.84 2.75 -3.50
C SER A 49 -6.62 3.53 -3.03
N ILE A 50 -5.82 2.89 -2.19
CA ILE A 50 -4.53 3.36 -1.68
C ILE A 50 -3.51 2.27 -1.96
N SER A 51 -2.38 2.63 -2.56
CA SER A 51 -1.23 1.73 -2.72
C SER A 51 -0.25 1.93 -1.56
N ASP A 52 0.41 0.87 -1.10
CA ASP A 52 1.43 0.94 -0.05
C ASP A 52 2.66 1.76 -0.44
N ILE A 53 2.92 1.94 -1.73
CA ILE A 53 4.01 2.78 -2.23
C ILE A 53 3.74 4.29 -2.11
N ASN A 54 2.49 4.69 -1.85
CA ASN A 54 2.10 6.05 -1.47
C ASN A 54 2.55 7.17 -2.43
N TYR A 55 2.42 6.95 -3.74
CA TYR A 55 2.80 7.93 -4.77
C TYR A 55 2.05 9.26 -4.67
N ASP A 56 2.77 10.35 -4.94
CA ASP A 56 2.29 11.72 -5.12
C ASP A 56 2.10 12.01 -6.61
N GLU A 57 1.13 11.33 -7.19
CA GLU A 57 0.76 11.46 -8.60
C GLU A 57 -0.51 12.31 -8.77
N GLN A 58 -0.72 12.78 -10.00
CA GLN A 58 -1.91 13.53 -10.37
C GLN A 58 -3.19 12.73 -10.05
N GLY A 59 -4.15 13.39 -9.42
CA GLY A 59 -5.43 12.77 -9.01
C GLY A 59 -5.38 12.06 -7.66
N THR A 60 -4.21 11.94 -7.04
CA THR A 60 -4.12 11.49 -5.64
C THR A 60 -4.46 12.61 -4.67
N ARG A 61 -5.01 12.26 -3.51
CA ARG A 61 -5.24 13.17 -2.38
C ARG A 61 -4.79 12.53 -1.07
N ILE A 62 -4.33 13.34 -0.12
CA ILE A 62 -3.96 12.86 1.21
C ILE A 62 -5.22 12.50 2.02
N VAL A 63 -5.22 11.32 2.60
CA VAL A 63 -5.99 10.94 3.78
C VAL A 63 -5.07 11.15 4.99
N ALA A 64 -5.47 12.04 5.89
CA ALA A 64 -4.60 12.50 6.95
C ALA A 64 -4.28 11.39 7.97
N VAL A 65 -3.07 11.42 8.50
CA VAL A 65 -2.68 10.70 9.72
C VAL A 65 -3.72 10.93 10.84
N GLY A 66 -4.07 9.86 11.56
CA GLY A 66 -5.11 9.88 12.60
C GLY A 66 -6.54 10.00 12.07
N THR A 67 -6.79 9.70 10.80
CA THR A 67 -8.16 9.50 10.30
C THR A 67 -8.77 8.27 10.96
N PRO A 68 -9.97 8.34 11.58
CA PRO A 68 -10.65 7.16 12.11
C PRO A 68 -10.74 6.05 11.05
N ALA A 69 -10.32 4.84 11.43
CA ALA A 69 -10.15 3.73 10.51
C ALA A 69 -10.79 2.47 11.09
N ARG A 70 -11.51 1.72 10.27
CA ARG A 70 -12.06 0.41 10.62
C ARG A 70 -11.80 -0.60 9.52
N ILE A 71 -11.06 -1.66 9.82
CA ILE A 71 -10.88 -2.77 8.87
C ILE A 71 -12.21 -3.50 8.72
N THR A 72 -12.68 -3.65 7.49
CA THR A 72 -13.99 -4.26 7.20
C THR A 72 -13.90 -5.64 6.57
N ALA A 73 -12.80 -5.94 5.87
CA ALA A 73 -12.54 -7.26 5.31
C ALA A 73 -11.08 -7.40 4.88
N TYR A 74 -10.63 -8.64 4.75
CA TYR A 74 -9.36 -9.00 4.12
C TYR A 74 -9.63 -9.63 2.76
N ASP A 75 -8.71 -9.41 1.82
CA ASP A 75 -8.65 -10.09 0.52
C ASP A 75 -7.27 -10.77 0.40
N PHE A 76 -6.86 -11.23 -0.77
CA PHE A 76 -5.55 -11.83 -1.00
C PHE A 76 -4.40 -10.81 -1.04
N ARG A 77 -4.62 -9.59 -1.56
CA ARG A 77 -3.57 -8.56 -1.76
C ARG A 77 -3.93 -7.17 -1.25
N PHE A 78 -5.04 -7.04 -0.55
CA PHE A 78 -5.46 -5.77 0.05
C PHE A 78 -6.40 -6.08 1.20
N PHE A 79 -6.59 -5.10 2.08
CA PHE A 79 -7.68 -5.12 3.04
C PHE A 79 -8.63 -3.95 2.76
N ASN A 80 -9.91 -4.19 2.97
CA ASN A 80 -10.93 -3.15 2.92
C ASN A 80 -10.95 -2.42 4.26
N VAL A 81 -11.07 -1.10 4.20
CA VAL A 81 -11.07 -0.24 5.37
C VAL A 81 -12.06 0.90 5.15
N ASP A 82 -12.85 1.21 6.17
CA ASP A 82 -13.60 2.46 6.22
C ASP A 82 -12.70 3.53 6.84
N LEU A 83 -12.47 4.63 6.11
CA LEU A 83 -11.71 5.79 6.58
C LEU A 83 -12.66 6.98 6.76
N ALA A 84 -13.12 7.19 8.00
CA ALA A 84 -14.09 8.22 8.37
C ALA A 84 -15.38 8.20 7.50
N GLY A 85 -16.00 7.04 7.37
CA GLY A 85 -17.23 6.83 6.59
C GLY A 85 -17.00 6.68 5.08
N LYS A 86 -15.74 6.61 4.64
CA LYS A 86 -15.38 6.42 3.23
C LYS A 86 -14.74 5.05 3.04
N PRO A 87 -15.39 4.12 2.32
CA PRO A 87 -14.79 2.85 1.95
C PRO A 87 -13.54 3.06 1.10
N GLN A 88 -12.47 2.36 1.45
CA GLN A 88 -11.18 2.36 0.77
C GLN A 88 -10.58 0.94 0.77
N ARG A 89 -9.62 0.71 -0.12
CA ARG A 89 -8.78 -0.50 -0.14
C ARG A 89 -7.34 -0.09 0.03
N ILE A 90 -6.64 -0.64 1.02
CA ILE A 90 -5.18 -0.46 1.12
C ILE A 90 -4.52 -1.71 0.54
N LYS A 91 -3.81 -1.50 -0.58
CA LYS A 91 -3.24 -2.55 -1.42
C LYS A 91 -1.80 -2.85 -0.99
N ASN A 92 -1.53 -4.12 -0.73
CA ASN A 92 -0.18 -4.65 -0.57
C ASN A 92 0.42 -4.89 -1.96
N ASP A 93 0.78 -3.81 -2.65
CA ASP A 93 1.30 -3.91 -4.01
C ASP A 93 2.78 -4.36 -4.00
N TYR A 94 3.57 -3.86 -3.04
CA TYR A 94 5.03 -4.03 -3.00
C TYR A 94 5.60 -4.60 -1.67
N SER A 95 4.77 -4.76 -0.64
CA SER A 95 5.17 -5.33 0.67
C SER A 95 4.81 -6.81 0.82
N ARG A 96 5.02 -7.61 -0.23
CA ARG A 96 4.54 -9.01 -0.30
C ARG A 96 5.37 -10.01 0.52
N ASN A 97 6.47 -9.55 1.11
CA ASN A 97 7.31 -10.33 2.03
C ASN A 97 6.78 -10.34 3.48
N ILE A 98 5.67 -9.65 3.75
CA ILE A 98 4.95 -9.73 5.04
C ILE A 98 3.53 -10.23 4.81
N THR A 99 2.93 -10.85 5.84
CA THR A 99 1.54 -11.32 5.77
C THR A 99 0.59 -10.15 5.61
N LEU A 100 -0.58 -10.37 5.00
CA LEU A 100 -1.57 -9.29 4.88
C LEU A 100 -2.06 -8.78 6.24
N ILE A 101 -2.08 -9.64 7.26
CA ILE A 101 -2.44 -9.24 8.62
C ILE A 101 -1.39 -8.29 9.20
N ASP A 102 -0.11 -8.63 9.08
CA ASP A 102 0.98 -7.77 9.58
C ASP A 102 1.11 -6.49 8.76
N PHE A 103 0.83 -6.56 7.45
CA PHE A 103 0.67 -5.41 6.60
C PHE A 103 -0.45 -4.49 7.10
N ALA A 104 -1.65 -5.02 7.39
CA ALA A 104 -2.77 -4.19 7.87
C ALA A 104 -2.50 -3.52 9.22
N LYS A 105 -1.80 -4.20 10.14
CA LYS A 105 -1.36 -3.64 11.44
C LYS A 105 -0.45 -2.42 11.30
N ARG A 106 0.26 -2.26 10.17
CA ARG A 106 1.06 -1.05 9.91
C ARG A 106 0.17 0.17 9.73
N TYR A 107 -1.00 0.03 9.11
CA TYR A 107 -1.82 1.17 8.68
C TYR A 107 -2.97 1.48 9.62
N VAL A 108 -3.56 0.50 10.29
CA VAL A 108 -4.63 0.72 11.28
C VAL A 108 -4.08 0.46 12.68
N VAL A 109 -3.87 1.54 13.43
CA VAL A 109 -3.31 1.52 14.79
C VAL A 109 -4.38 1.86 15.82
N THR A 110 -4.26 1.30 17.03
CA THR A 110 -5.28 1.47 18.09
C THR A 110 -5.18 2.80 18.83
N GLU A 111 -4.01 3.44 18.83
CA GLU A 111 -3.78 4.74 19.44
C GLU A 111 -3.84 5.84 18.39
N ASP A 112 -4.57 6.93 18.65
CA ASP A 112 -4.64 8.07 17.74
C ASP A 112 -3.26 8.76 17.62
N PRO A 113 -2.61 8.72 16.44
CA PRO A 113 -1.31 9.37 16.23
C PRO A 113 -1.35 10.88 16.46
N LYS A 114 -2.52 11.53 16.35
CA LYS A 114 -2.67 12.98 16.62
C LYS A 114 -2.28 13.34 18.05
N ARG A 115 -2.51 12.42 19.01
CA ARG A 115 -2.09 12.62 20.41
C ARG A 115 -0.57 12.70 20.54
N LYS A 116 0.16 11.86 19.79
CA LYS A 116 1.62 11.89 19.74
C LYS A 116 2.12 13.13 19.00
N ILE A 117 1.52 13.46 17.86
CA ILE A 117 1.88 14.65 17.07
C ILE A 117 1.75 15.94 17.91
N ALA A 118 0.72 16.05 18.75
CA ALA A 118 0.54 17.20 19.64
C ALA A 118 1.67 17.38 20.68
N SER A 119 2.45 16.33 20.95
CA SER A 119 3.61 16.38 21.85
C SER A 119 4.94 16.68 21.15
N PHE A 120 4.97 16.65 19.82
CA PHE A 120 6.18 16.88 19.05
C PHE A 120 6.52 18.39 18.94
N PRO A 121 7.78 18.74 18.61
CA PRO A 121 8.12 20.11 18.28
C PRO A 121 7.19 20.65 17.17
N PRO A 122 6.73 21.93 17.25
CA PRO A 122 5.76 22.47 16.30
C PRO A 122 6.15 22.31 14.82
N ALA A 123 7.42 22.51 14.49
CA ALA A 123 7.93 22.34 13.13
C ALA A 123 7.81 20.89 12.63
N VAL A 124 8.06 19.91 13.51
CA VAL A 124 7.91 18.48 13.19
C VAL A 124 6.45 18.13 12.98
N GLY A 125 5.55 18.60 13.86
CA GLY A 125 4.11 18.40 13.70
C GLY A 125 3.57 18.99 12.39
N ALA A 126 4.00 20.22 12.05
CA ALA A 126 3.63 20.87 10.79
C ALA A 126 4.14 20.09 9.56
N ALA A 127 5.39 19.61 9.60
CA ALA A 127 5.96 18.79 8.54
C ALA A 127 5.20 17.45 8.37
N ILE A 128 4.85 16.78 9.47
CA ILE A 128 4.02 15.56 9.43
C ILE A 128 2.68 15.85 8.77
N VAL A 129 1.96 16.89 9.20
CA VAL A 129 0.65 17.25 8.60
C VAL A 129 0.78 17.56 7.10
N ALA A 130 1.87 18.19 6.69
CA ALA A 130 2.15 18.51 5.29
C ALA A 130 2.67 17.33 4.45
N GLY A 131 2.87 16.15 5.05
CA GLY A 131 3.44 14.99 4.36
C GLY A 131 4.92 15.16 3.98
N LYS A 132 5.67 15.88 4.81
CA LYS A 132 7.06 16.27 4.60
C LYS A 132 8.00 15.66 5.63
N VAL A 133 9.26 15.50 5.23
CA VAL A 133 10.37 15.04 6.07
C VAL A 133 11.38 16.16 6.24
N MET A 134 12.01 16.20 7.42
CA MET A 134 13.11 17.12 7.72
C MET A 134 14.18 16.44 8.58
N PRO A 135 15.44 16.93 8.55
CA PRO A 135 16.48 16.47 9.46
C PRO A 135 16.04 16.53 10.92
N GLY A 136 16.49 15.55 11.72
CA GLY A 136 16.14 15.42 13.13
C GLY A 136 14.83 14.68 13.41
N MET A 137 14.02 14.37 12.40
CA MET A 137 12.83 13.53 12.59
C MET A 137 13.21 12.11 13.02
N THR A 138 12.40 11.49 13.88
CA THR A 138 12.54 10.06 14.19
C THR A 138 11.95 9.19 13.07
N ARG A 139 12.29 7.90 13.05
CA ARG A 139 11.64 6.89 12.20
C ARG A 139 10.12 6.93 12.30
N GLU A 140 9.57 6.99 13.51
CA GLU A 140 8.12 7.08 13.73
C GLU A 140 7.52 8.34 13.10
N GLN A 141 8.18 9.48 13.22
CA GLN A 141 7.73 10.74 12.62
C GLN A 141 7.78 10.70 11.08
N VAL A 142 8.80 10.06 10.49
CA VAL A 142 8.86 9.82 9.04
C VAL A 142 7.71 8.92 8.59
N LEU A 143 7.44 7.82 9.31
CA LEU A 143 6.31 6.93 9.01
C LEU A 143 4.97 7.68 9.08
N MET A 144 4.75 8.49 10.12
CA MET A 144 3.55 9.32 10.24
C MET A 144 3.40 10.30 9.07
N ALA A 145 4.51 10.91 8.63
CA ALA A 145 4.50 11.90 7.56
C ALA A 145 4.23 11.29 6.18
N ILE A 146 4.92 10.20 5.82
CA ILE A 146 4.97 9.71 4.43
C ILE A 146 4.63 8.23 4.26
N GLY A 147 4.21 7.56 5.32
CA GLY A 147 3.84 6.14 5.31
C GLY A 147 5.03 5.20 5.46
N TYR A 148 4.72 3.91 5.57
CA TYR A 148 5.72 2.86 5.62
C TYR A 148 6.47 2.77 4.29
N PRO A 149 7.80 2.61 4.31
CA PRO A 149 8.51 2.22 3.11
C PRO A 149 8.06 0.80 2.72
N VAL A 150 7.99 0.53 1.42
CA VAL A 150 7.55 -0.78 0.93
C VAL A 150 8.52 -1.86 1.40
N ALA A 151 7.98 -2.94 1.98
CA ALA A 151 8.81 -3.94 2.64
C ALA A 151 9.66 -4.77 1.66
N GLY A 152 9.28 -4.83 0.37
CA GLY A 152 10.08 -5.46 -0.68
C GLY A 152 11.43 -4.76 -0.91
N GLU A 153 11.48 -3.44 -0.75
CA GLU A 153 12.70 -2.63 -0.93
C GLU A 153 13.37 -2.29 0.41
N ASN A 154 12.61 -2.37 1.50
CA ASN A 154 13.06 -2.04 2.86
C ASN A 154 12.64 -3.15 3.84
N PRO A 155 13.34 -4.30 3.86
CA PRO A 155 12.93 -5.45 4.67
C PRO A 155 13.02 -5.20 6.18
N SER A 156 13.90 -4.29 6.60
CA SER A 156 14.05 -3.89 8.01
C SER A 156 13.79 -2.39 8.16
N LEU A 157 12.94 -2.02 9.12
CA LEU A 157 12.71 -0.64 9.50
C LEU A 157 13.87 -0.06 10.32
N ASP A 158 14.78 -0.90 10.82
CA ASP A 158 15.98 -0.44 11.53
C ASP A 158 17.14 -0.11 10.56
N ALA A 159 16.95 -0.33 9.26
CA ALA A 159 17.96 -0.05 8.24
C ALA A 159 18.40 1.43 8.27
N PRO A 160 19.71 1.74 8.11
CA PRO A 160 20.22 3.11 8.17
C PRO A 160 19.68 3.99 7.05
N VAL A 161 19.11 3.40 6.00
CA VAL A 161 18.51 4.10 4.86
C VAL A 161 17.17 3.46 4.54
N TRP A 162 16.16 4.29 4.31
CA TRP A 162 14.89 3.87 3.71
C TRP A 162 14.73 4.44 2.31
N ARG A 163 14.37 3.59 1.34
CA ARG A 163 14.07 3.96 -0.05
C ARG A 163 12.57 4.18 -0.23
N TYR A 164 12.22 5.25 -0.93
CA TYR A 164 10.86 5.70 -1.22
C TYR A 164 10.75 6.24 -2.63
N TRP A 165 9.51 6.44 -3.08
CA TRP A 165 9.20 6.96 -4.41
C TRP A 165 8.05 7.98 -4.32
N ARG A 166 8.10 9.02 -5.15
CA ARG A 166 6.98 9.96 -5.34
C ARG A 166 6.16 9.68 -6.60
N ASP A 167 6.77 9.01 -7.55
CA ASP A 167 6.14 8.42 -8.73
C ASP A 167 7.10 7.33 -9.23
N SER A 168 6.79 6.74 -10.37
CA SER A 168 7.57 5.64 -10.95
C SER A 168 9.04 5.99 -11.26
N TRP A 169 9.40 7.29 -11.30
CA TRP A 169 10.74 7.75 -11.72
C TRP A 169 11.47 8.54 -10.64
N SER A 170 10.74 9.00 -9.61
CA SER A 170 11.27 9.91 -8.60
C SER A 170 11.56 9.18 -7.29
N GLU A 171 12.68 8.43 -7.26
CA GLU A 171 13.19 7.77 -6.04
C GLU A 171 13.85 8.80 -5.11
N PHE A 172 13.61 8.65 -3.81
CA PHE A 172 14.39 9.31 -2.78
C PHE A 172 14.68 8.37 -1.61
N GLN A 173 15.71 8.73 -0.84
CA GLN A 173 16.22 7.97 0.27
C GLN A 173 16.24 8.84 1.52
N VAL A 174 15.74 8.30 2.62
CA VAL A 174 15.82 8.91 3.94
C VAL A 174 16.91 8.18 4.72
N ALA A 175 18.01 8.86 5.00
CA ALA A 175 19.13 8.32 5.75
C ALA A 175 19.03 8.75 7.22
N PHE A 176 19.31 7.80 8.12
CA PHE A 176 19.23 7.97 9.57
C PHE A 176 20.63 7.89 10.18
N ASP A 177 20.84 8.64 11.27
CA ASP A 177 22.05 8.53 12.09
C ASP A 177 21.96 7.34 13.07
N GLU A 178 23.01 7.15 13.87
CA GLU A 178 23.09 6.09 14.88
C GLU A 178 22.01 6.19 15.98
N LYS A 179 21.38 7.35 16.14
CA LYS A 179 20.29 7.58 17.08
C LYS A 179 18.91 7.35 16.45
N GLY A 180 18.86 6.97 15.17
CA GLY A 180 17.62 6.79 14.42
C GLY A 180 16.93 8.10 14.03
N LEU A 181 17.67 9.21 13.98
CA LEU A 181 17.18 10.50 13.53
C LEU A 181 17.54 10.72 12.07
N VAL A 182 16.66 11.39 11.30
CA VAL A 182 16.93 11.74 9.90
C VAL A 182 18.18 12.62 9.84
N LYS A 183 19.22 12.10 9.21
CA LYS A 183 20.47 12.81 8.94
C LYS A 183 20.34 13.66 7.68
N ASN A 184 19.82 13.06 6.61
CA ASN A 184 19.61 13.71 5.33
C ASN A 184 18.59 12.94 4.47
N VAL A 185 18.04 13.64 3.47
CA VAL A 185 17.21 13.05 2.42
C VAL A 185 17.89 13.31 1.08
N VAL A 186 18.07 12.26 0.28
CA VAL A 186 18.77 12.31 -1.02
C VAL A 186 17.85 11.76 -2.08
N GLY A 187 17.78 12.40 -3.24
CA GLY A 187 16.92 11.98 -4.35
C GLY A 187 17.04 12.97 -5.49
N ASP A 188 16.28 12.75 -6.56
CA ASP A 188 16.18 13.74 -7.63
C ASP A 188 15.43 15.01 -7.16
N ALA A 189 15.59 16.11 -7.90
CA ALA A 189 15.01 17.39 -7.52
C ALA A 189 13.47 17.37 -7.44
N VAL A 190 12.81 16.55 -8.27
CA VAL A 190 11.34 16.42 -8.26
C VAL A 190 10.90 15.75 -6.97
N ALA A 191 11.48 14.60 -6.62
CA ALA A 191 11.20 13.91 -5.37
C ALA A 191 11.45 14.84 -4.16
N LEU A 192 12.61 15.49 -4.11
CA LEU A 192 13.00 16.38 -3.00
C LEU A 192 12.06 17.57 -2.84
N SER A 193 11.62 18.21 -3.94
CA SER A 193 10.63 19.31 -3.88
C SER A 193 9.29 18.89 -3.27
N ARG A 194 8.92 17.61 -3.41
CA ARG A 194 7.67 17.04 -2.91
C ARG A 194 7.78 16.48 -1.50
N VAL A 195 8.97 16.08 -1.03
CA VAL A 195 9.13 15.46 0.30
C VAL A 195 9.80 16.33 1.35
N LEU A 196 10.66 17.27 0.99
CA LEU A 196 11.35 18.08 2.00
C LEU A 196 10.42 19.16 2.58
N ALA A 197 10.46 19.32 3.91
CA ALA A 197 9.89 20.50 4.54
C ALA A 197 10.76 21.71 4.16
N THR A 198 10.12 22.85 3.87
CA THR A 198 10.85 24.10 3.75
C THR A 198 11.35 24.49 5.13
N THR A 199 12.67 24.69 5.28
CA THR A 199 13.20 25.32 6.48
C THR A 199 12.52 26.69 6.64
N PRO A 200 11.97 27.02 7.82
CA PRO A 200 11.44 28.35 8.07
C PRO A 200 12.50 29.44 7.92
#